data_AF-A0A8T9SAY0-F1
#
_entry.id   AF-A0A8T9SAY0-F1
#
_cell.length_a   1.000
_cell.length_b   1.000
_cell.length_c   1.000
_cell.angle_alpha   90.00
_cell.angle_beta   90.00
_cell.angle_gamma   90.00
#
_symmetry.space_group_name_H-M   'P 1'
#
loop_
_entity.id
_entity.type
_entity.pdbx_description
1 polymer ?
#
loop_
_entity_poly.entity_id
_entity_poly.type
_entity_poly.pdbx_seq_one_letter_code
_entity_poly.pdbx_strand_id
1 'polypeptide(L)'
;MLRALKYCVLGLLLSLTACVEPYAPPVISSPARYLVVDGFINLSGVTVIRLSRSQSLALTTAPPFEAKAMVSIKDDAGALYPLAERLPGTYSSQPLALSPNRRYQLQVSTLTGRRYASDLVVAKVAPPIDSVTWSVDSKGVQLYVSTHDPANATRYYRWKAQETWQYNSAFRSDYEYVNGAMRPRVENIFTCWSTANSTSIMLGNTQKLSDDVVANAPLHLLPRNSYKLRVKYSLLVQQLAQTAEEYAYWEMLQKNTESLGTLFDPLPTQLTGNVHCLDDAGELVLGYVGATSVTQKRMFIDRSQLPLGTKYATGYEDCIYQDTIPLRLVNDVFRNPVNVPTYALLDGNFNPVFYLSSSPDCVDCRRRGTNVKPSFWP
;
A
#
# COMPACT_ATOMS: atom_id res chain seq x y z
N MET A 1 34.60 11.53 -54.43
CA MET A 1 34.02 11.99 -53.14
C MET A 1 32.74 11.25 -52.73
N LEU A 2 31.68 11.15 -53.55
CA LEU A 2 30.42 10.50 -53.13
C LEU A 2 30.52 9.01 -52.75
N ARG A 3 31.42 8.23 -53.37
CA ARG A 3 31.60 6.81 -53.01
C ARG A 3 32.24 6.64 -51.62
N ALA A 4 33.26 7.43 -51.30
CA ALA A 4 33.90 7.42 -49.98
C ALA A 4 32.93 7.84 -48.87
N LEU A 5 32.04 8.81 -49.13
CA LEU A 5 31.00 9.22 -48.18
C LEU A 5 29.98 8.11 -47.92
N LYS A 6 29.60 7.32 -48.94
CA LYS A 6 28.70 6.16 -48.76
C LYS A 6 29.33 5.06 -47.89
N TYR A 7 30.61 4.78 -48.06
CA TYR A 7 31.31 3.79 -47.22
C TYR A 7 31.52 4.28 -45.78
N CYS A 8 31.79 5.58 -45.57
CA CYS A 8 31.82 6.16 -44.22
C CYS A 8 30.45 6.14 -43.52
N VAL A 9 29.37 6.47 -44.23
CA VAL A 9 28.00 6.42 -43.68
C VAL A 9 27.58 4.98 -43.36
N LEU A 10 27.95 4.01 -44.20
CA LEU A 10 27.67 2.60 -43.94
C LEU A 10 28.46 2.06 -42.74
N GLY A 11 29.73 2.46 -42.60
CA GLY A 11 30.56 2.13 -41.43
C GLY A 11 30.04 2.75 -40.13
N LEU A 12 29.52 3.98 -40.19
CA LEU A 12 28.92 4.66 -39.05
C LEU A 12 27.59 4.01 -38.63
N LEU A 13 26.77 3.57 -39.59
CA LEU A 13 25.53 2.82 -39.30
C LEU A 13 25.80 1.44 -38.68
N LEU A 14 26.90 0.77 -39.04
CA LEU A 14 27.30 -0.52 -38.45
C LEU A 14 27.86 -0.39 -37.04
N SER A 15 28.41 0.77 -36.66
CA SER A 15 28.88 1.03 -35.29
C SER A 15 27.76 1.32 -34.27
N LEU A 16 26.52 1.52 -34.73
CA LEU A 16 25.36 1.80 -33.87
C LEU A 16 24.59 0.53 -33.47
N THR A 17 25.02 -0.67 -33.90
CA THR A 17 24.40 -1.95 -33.53
C THR A 17 25.11 -2.64 -32.37
N ALA A 18 25.69 -1.89 -31.43
CA ALA A 18 26.11 -2.44 -30.15
C ALA A 18 24.85 -2.69 -29.30
N CYS A 19 24.25 -3.86 -29.48
CA CYS A 19 23.22 -4.35 -28.56
C CYS A 19 23.85 -4.43 -27.17
N VAL A 20 23.35 -3.63 -26.24
CA VAL A 20 23.65 -3.81 -24.82
C VAL A 20 23.04 -5.15 -24.43
N GLU A 21 23.87 -6.18 -24.31
CA GLU A 21 23.41 -7.45 -23.74
C GLU A 21 23.10 -7.23 -22.26
N PRO A 22 21.86 -7.50 -21.81
CA PRO A 22 21.56 -7.48 -20.40
C PRO A 22 22.49 -8.47 -19.70
N TYR A 23 23.30 -7.97 -18.77
CA TYR A 23 24.06 -8.84 -17.89
C TYR A 23 23.07 -9.64 -17.06
N ALA A 24 22.87 -10.90 -17.43
CA ALA A 24 22.19 -11.88 -16.61
C ALA A 24 23.28 -12.53 -15.73
N PRO A 25 23.49 -12.07 -14.48
CA PRO A 25 24.34 -12.84 -13.58
C PRO A 25 23.81 -14.28 -13.56
N PRO A 26 24.68 -15.29 -13.47
CA PRO A 26 24.22 -16.65 -13.27
C PRO A 26 23.28 -16.64 -12.08
N VAL A 27 21.98 -16.82 -12.35
CA VAL A 27 20.95 -16.83 -11.30
C VAL A 27 21.42 -17.93 -10.37
N ILE A 28 21.80 -17.56 -9.14
CA ILE A 28 22.08 -18.54 -8.11
C ILE A 28 20.79 -19.33 -8.01
N SER A 29 20.80 -20.54 -8.56
CA SER A 29 19.70 -21.48 -8.51
C SER A 29 19.63 -21.95 -7.07
N SER A 30 19.18 -21.08 -6.17
CA SER A 30 18.80 -21.48 -4.83
C SER A 30 17.33 -21.88 -4.94
N PRO A 31 17.01 -23.18 -4.98
CA PRO A 31 15.63 -23.66 -4.87
C PRO A 31 15.04 -23.38 -3.48
N ALA A 32 15.73 -22.63 -2.62
CA ALA A 32 15.36 -22.48 -1.24
C ALA A 32 14.10 -21.62 -1.09
N ARG A 33 13.02 -22.30 -0.71
CA ARG A 33 11.75 -21.73 -0.27
C ARG A 33 11.89 -21.42 1.23
N TYR A 34 12.62 -20.37 1.54
CA TYR A 34 12.82 -19.90 2.90
C TYR A 34 11.49 -19.43 3.50
N LEU A 35 11.30 -19.65 4.80
CA LEU A 35 10.16 -19.08 5.52
C LEU A 35 10.30 -17.56 5.56
N VAL A 36 9.21 -16.87 5.29
CA VAL A 36 9.10 -15.40 5.37
C VAL A 36 8.04 -15.06 6.41
N VAL A 37 8.44 -14.27 7.40
CA VAL A 37 7.60 -13.82 8.52
C VAL A 37 7.38 -12.31 8.41
N ASP A 38 6.14 -11.89 8.22
CA ASP A 38 5.74 -10.47 8.23
C ASP A 38 4.74 -10.22 9.35
N GLY A 39 5.05 -9.26 10.22
CA GLY A 39 4.19 -8.86 11.32
C GLY A 39 4.98 -8.45 12.55
N PHE A 40 4.27 -8.13 13.61
CA PHE A 40 4.85 -7.79 14.91
C PHE A 40 3.86 -8.18 16.00
N ILE A 41 4.36 -8.41 17.20
CA ILE A 41 3.55 -8.72 18.38
C ILE A 41 2.95 -7.40 18.88
N ASN A 42 1.64 -7.25 18.74
CA ASN A 42 0.92 -6.07 19.22
C ASN A 42 0.62 -6.21 20.71
N LEU A 43 1.14 -5.28 21.52
CA LEU A 43 0.94 -5.29 22.97
C LEU A 43 -0.50 -4.99 23.38
N SER A 44 -1.26 -4.26 22.55
CA SER A 44 -2.62 -3.86 22.86
C SER A 44 -3.52 -4.01 21.63
N GLY A 45 -4.35 -5.05 21.65
CA GLY A 45 -5.24 -5.42 20.56
C GLY A 45 -4.82 -6.71 19.86
N VAL A 46 -5.15 -6.82 18.58
CA VAL A 46 -4.91 -8.04 17.80
C VAL A 46 -3.49 -8.02 17.23
N THR A 47 -2.76 -9.11 17.42
CA THR A 47 -1.53 -9.42 16.69
C THR A 47 -1.90 -10.12 15.40
N VAL A 48 -1.27 -9.72 14.28
CA VAL A 48 -1.41 -10.37 12.97
C VAL A 48 -0.02 -10.72 12.44
N ILE A 49 0.21 -12.00 12.18
CA ILE A 49 1.43 -12.53 11.58
C ILE A 49 1.08 -13.19 10.25
N ARG A 50 1.80 -12.82 9.19
CA ARG A 50 1.69 -13.41 7.86
C ARG A 50 2.92 -14.28 7.61
N LEU A 51 2.67 -15.52 7.22
CA LEU A 51 3.69 -16.49 6.87
C LEU A 51 3.57 -16.86 5.40
N SER A 52 4.70 -16.79 4.69
CA SER A 52 4.81 -17.18 3.29
C SER A 52 6.17 -17.85 3.04
N ARG A 53 6.39 -18.34 1.82
CA ARG A 53 7.70 -18.85 1.41
C ARG A 53 8.27 -18.01 0.27
N SER A 54 9.58 -17.80 0.30
CA SER A 54 10.29 -17.17 -0.81
C SER A 54 10.14 -17.98 -2.09
N GLN A 55 10.29 -17.29 -3.22
CA GLN A 55 10.27 -17.89 -4.54
C GLN A 55 11.34 -17.26 -5.43
N SER A 56 11.65 -17.91 -6.54
CA SER A 56 12.55 -17.35 -7.55
C SER A 56 11.98 -16.06 -8.15
N LEU A 57 12.86 -15.09 -8.39
CA LEU A 57 12.52 -13.83 -9.06
C LEU A 57 11.96 -14.03 -10.48
N ALA A 58 12.26 -15.16 -11.13
CA ALA A 58 11.73 -15.48 -12.46
C ALA A 58 10.24 -15.85 -12.45
N LEU A 59 9.67 -16.16 -11.28
CA LEU A 59 8.26 -16.53 -11.14
C LEU A 59 7.40 -15.27 -11.00
N THR A 60 6.39 -15.16 -11.86
CA THR A 60 5.42 -14.04 -11.87
C THR A 60 4.19 -14.29 -10.99
N THR A 61 4.03 -15.50 -10.46
CA THR A 61 2.97 -15.87 -9.52
C THR A 61 3.19 -15.23 -8.15
N ALA A 62 2.13 -15.08 -7.36
CA ALA A 62 2.27 -14.63 -5.98
C ALA A 62 3.09 -15.65 -5.15
N PRO A 63 3.91 -15.19 -4.17
CA PRO A 63 4.58 -16.07 -3.25
C PRO A 63 3.61 -17.01 -2.52
N PRO A 64 3.94 -18.30 -2.38
CA PRO A 64 3.09 -19.27 -1.73
C PRO A 64 2.94 -18.99 -0.23
N PHE A 65 1.73 -19.14 0.30
CA PHE A 65 1.43 -19.00 1.72
C PHE A 65 1.92 -20.21 2.53
N GLU A 66 2.39 -19.96 3.76
CA GLU A 66 2.66 -21.03 4.73
C GLU A 66 1.41 -21.23 5.60
N ALA A 67 0.49 -22.04 5.09
CA ALA A 67 -0.81 -22.30 5.72
C ALA A 67 -0.77 -23.47 6.72
N LYS A 68 -1.76 -23.54 7.62
CA LYS A 68 -1.96 -24.61 8.61
C LYS A 68 -0.80 -24.80 9.59
N ALA A 69 0.01 -23.77 9.81
CA ALA A 69 1.01 -23.75 10.87
C ALA A 69 0.36 -23.52 12.24
N MET A 70 0.98 -24.03 13.30
CA MET A 70 0.66 -23.62 14.67
C MET A 70 1.52 -22.40 15.00
N VAL A 71 0.87 -21.27 15.30
CA VAL A 71 1.55 -20.01 15.62
C VAL A 71 1.15 -19.55 17.00
N SER A 72 2.12 -19.15 17.83
CA SER A 72 1.86 -18.59 19.15
C SER A 72 2.89 -17.54 19.53
N ILE A 73 2.48 -16.60 20.38
CA ILE A 73 3.40 -15.73 21.11
C ILE A 73 3.75 -16.44 22.41
N LYS A 74 5.02 -16.42 22.80
CA LYS A 74 5.49 -16.88 24.10
C LYS A 74 6.12 -15.71 24.85
N ASP A 75 5.80 -15.55 26.13
CA ASP A 75 6.50 -14.61 27.00
C ASP A 75 7.65 -15.27 27.79
N ASP A 76 8.45 -14.44 28.45
CA ASP A 76 9.60 -14.89 29.25
C ASP A 76 9.24 -15.64 30.55
N ALA A 77 7.97 -15.63 30.95
CA ALA A 77 7.44 -16.49 32.02
C ALA A 77 6.91 -17.84 31.50
N GLY A 78 6.90 -18.05 30.19
CA GLY A 78 6.44 -19.27 29.54
C GLY A 78 4.96 -19.30 29.19
N ALA A 79 4.22 -18.21 29.38
CA ALA A 79 2.83 -18.12 28.95
C ALA A 79 2.73 -18.11 27.42
N LEU A 80 1.73 -18.81 26.88
CA LEU A 80 1.50 -18.94 25.44
C LEU A 80 0.18 -18.27 25.04
N TYR A 81 0.24 -17.51 23.95
CA TYR A 81 -0.92 -16.85 23.35
C TYR A 81 -1.06 -17.36 21.90
N PRO A 82 -2.03 -18.24 21.61
CA PRO A 82 -2.18 -18.82 20.28
C PRO A 82 -2.73 -17.82 19.27
N LEU A 83 -2.29 -17.93 18.02
CA LEU A 83 -2.80 -17.20 16.87
C LEU A 83 -3.52 -18.18 15.94
N ALA A 84 -4.79 -17.89 15.64
CA ALA A 84 -5.61 -18.70 14.76
C ALA A 84 -5.44 -18.26 13.30
N GLU A 85 -5.32 -19.22 12.39
CA GLU A 85 -5.33 -18.93 10.95
C GLU A 85 -6.71 -18.42 10.52
N ARG A 86 -6.76 -17.23 9.90
CA ARG A 86 -8.00 -16.60 9.42
C ARG A 86 -8.15 -16.68 7.91
N LEU A 87 -7.03 -16.51 7.22
CA LEU A 87 -6.86 -16.72 5.79
C LEU A 87 -5.59 -17.55 5.61
N PRO A 88 -5.41 -18.30 4.51
CA PRO A 88 -4.19 -19.07 4.27
C PRO A 88 -2.93 -18.23 4.53
N GLY A 89 -2.10 -18.66 5.47
CA GLY A 89 -0.86 -17.98 5.87
C GLY A 89 -1.04 -16.70 6.70
N THR A 90 -2.25 -16.32 7.11
CA THR A 90 -2.52 -15.16 7.98
C THR A 90 -3.06 -15.60 9.31
N TYR A 91 -2.28 -15.40 10.37
CA TYR A 91 -2.56 -15.85 11.73
C TYR A 91 -2.83 -14.66 12.63
N SER A 92 -3.94 -14.69 13.36
CA SER A 92 -4.38 -13.59 14.22
C SER A 92 -4.67 -14.06 15.63
N SER A 93 -4.23 -13.30 16.62
CA SER A 93 -4.58 -13.53 18.02
C SER A 93 -6.02 -13.08 18.30
N GLN A 94 -6.56 -13.48 19.45
CA GLN A 94 -7.62 -12.68 20.08
C GLN A 94 -7.05 -11.30 20.50
N PRO A 95 -7.89 -10.30 20.81
CA PRO A 95 -7.38 -9.07 21.41
C PRO A 95 -6.59 -9.36 22.69
N LEU A 96 -5.33 -8.95 22.73
CA LEU A 96 -4.42 -9.14 23.86
C LEU A 96 -4.15 -7.82 24.57
N ALA A 97 -3.85 -7.92 25.86
CA ALA A 97 -3.28 -6.85 26.67
C ALA A 97 -1.99 -7.40 27.31
N LEU A 98 -0.88 -7.27 26.58
CA LEU A 98 0.43 -7.77 26.97
C LEU A 98 1.17 -6.73 27.83
N SER A 99 1.96 -7.20 28.79
CA SER A 99 2.71 -6.32 29.68
C SER A 99 3.92 -5.72 28.96
N PRO A 100 4.13 -4.39 29.03
CA PRO A 100 5.31 -3.76 28.44
C PRO A 100 6.61 -4.08 29.19
N ASN A 101 6.52 -4.70 30.39
CA ASN A 101 7.68 -5.05 31.22
C ASN A 101 8.15 -6.50 31.00
N ARG A 102 7.64 -7.17 29.97
CA ARG A 102 8.03 -8.54 29.60
C ARG A 102 8.71 -8.56 28.25
N ARG A 103 9.38 -9.67 28.00
CA ARG A 103 9.91 -9.99 26.67
C ARG A 103 9.04 -11.05 26.00
N TYR A 104 8.97 -10.97 24.68
CA TYR A 104 8.10 -11.81 23.87
C TYR A 104 8.88 -12.40 22.70
N GLN A 105 8.48 -13.60 22.29
CA GLN A 105 8.95 -14.24 21.06
C GLN A 105 7.77 -14.83 20.30
N LEU A 106 7.91 -14.95 18.98
CA LEU A 106 7.03 -15.73 18.14
C LEU A 106 7.52 -17.19 18.10
N GLN A 107 6.59 -18.13 18.09
CA GLN A 107 6.85 -19.54 17.84
C GLN A 107 5.96 -20.03 16.69
N VAL A 108 6.57 -20.75 15.75
CA VAL A 108 5.89 -21.31 14.57
C VAL A 108 6.26 -22.77 14.44
N SER A 109 5.26 -23.64 14.33
CA SER A 109 5.43 -25.04 13.92
C SER A 109 4.65 -25.26 12.64
N THR A 110 5.34 -25.56 11.55
CA THR A 110 4.71 -25.74 10.23
C THR A 110 3.96 -27.06 10.16
N LEU A 111 3.09 -27.21 9.15
CA LEU A 111 2.39 -28.47 8.91
C LEU A 111 3.35 -29.64 8.67
N THR A 112 4.54 -29.38 8.13
CA THR A 112 5.59 -30.40 7.89
C THR A 112 6.39 -30.73 9.15
N GLY A 113 6.07 -30.14 10.30
CA GLY A 113 6.73 -30.37 11.58
C GLY A 113 8.01 -29.58 11.81
N ARG A 114 8.38 -28.65 10.92
CA ARG A 114 9.53 -27.75 11.13
C ARG A 114 9.18 -26.67 12.14
N ARG A 115 10.10 -26.36 13.04
CA ARG A 115 9.91 -25.42 14.15
C ARG A 115 10.80 -24.20 13.98
N TYR A 116 10.22 -23.04 14.23
CA TYR A 116 10.89 -21.75 14.15
C TYR A 116 10.54 -20.92 15.38
N ALA A 117 11.48 -20.08 15.82
CA ALA A 117 11.23 -19.09 16.86
C ALA A 117 11.92 -17.78 16.52
N SER A 118 11.29 -16.67 16.86
CA SER A 118 12.01 -15.39 16.93
C SER A 118 12.87 -15.33 18.18
N ASP A 119 13.83 -14.42 18.18
CA ASP A 119 14.49 -13.97 19.40
C ASP A 119 13.47 -13.44 20.42
N LEU A 120 13.87 -13.53 21.69
CA LEU A 120 13.11 -12.98 22.81
C LEU A 120 13.37 -11.47 22.90
N VAL A 121 12.43 -10.67 22.39
CA VAL A 121 12.57 -9.22 22.24
C VAL A 121 11.87 -8.43 23.35
N VAL A 122 12.42 -7.26 23.68
CA VAL A 122 11.82 -6.33 24.64
C VAL A 122 10.58 -5.66 24.04
N ALA A 123 9.52 -5.58 24.84
CA ALA A 123 8.31 -4.84 24.48
C ALA A 123 8.55 -3.33 24.46
N LYS A 124 8.11 -2.66 23.40
CA LYS A 124 8.24 -1.19 23.22
C LYS A 124 6.88 -0.52 23.18
N VAL A 125 6.67 0.50 24.01
CA VAL A 125 5.43 1.28 23.98
C VAL A 125 5.61 2.48 23.05
N ALA A 126 4.79 2.57 22.00
CA ALA A 126 4.75 3.74 21.14
C ALA A 126 4.20 4.95 21.90
N PRO A 127 4.90 6.11 21.90
CA PRO A 127 4.37 7.33 22.48
C PRO A 127 3.22 7.88 21.61
N PRO A 128 2.43 8.83 22.14
CA PRO A 128 1.38 9.50 21.37
C PRO A 128 1.93 10.26 20.16
N ILE A 129 1.14 10.33 19.09
CA ILE A 129 1.44 11.19 17.95
C ILE A 129 0.96 12.63 18.26
N ASP A 130 1.88 13.58 18.28
CA ASP A 130 1.59 14.99 18.57
C ASP A 130 0.74 15.62 17.48
N SER A 131 1.14 15.41 16.22
CA SER A 131 0.43 15.98 15.08
C SER A 131 0.71 15.22 13.80
N VAL A 132 -0.28 15.20 12.92
CA VAL A 132 -0.10 14.88 11.51
C VAL A 132 -0.51 16.11 10.73
N THR A 133 0.42 16.69 9.99
CA THR A 133 0.29 17.99 9.34
C THR A 133 0.61 17.88 7.86
N TRP A 134 0.36 18.95 7.12
CA TRP A 134 0.65 19.03 5.70
C TRP A 134 1.03 20.44 5.29
N SER A 135 1.82 20.55 4.22
CA SER A 135 2.10 21.82 3.55
C SER A 135 2.08 21.65 2.04
N VAL A 136 1.81 22.74 1.34
CA VAL A 136 1.90 22.79 -0.12
C VAL A 136 3.27 23.32 -0.51
N ASP A 137 3.96 22.62 -1.40
CA ASP A 137 5.20 23.06 -2.03
C ASP A 137 5.10 23.01 -3.56
N SER A 138 6.21 23.25 -4.26
CA SER A 138 6.26 23.21 -5.72
C SER A 138 6.05 21.80 -6.32
N LYS A 139 6.28 20.74 -5.54
CA LYS A 139 6.15 19.34 -5.96
C LYS A 139 4.75 18.79 -5.67
N GLY A 140 4.07 19.32 -4.66
CA GLY A 140 2.69 18.98 -4.34
C GLY A 140 2.31 19.22 -2.88
N VAL A 141 1.60 18.27 -2.27
CA VAL A 141 1.22 18.32 -0.87
C VAL A 141 2.08 17.33 -0.09
N GLN A 142 2.97 17.85 0.74
CA GLN A 142 3.82 17.06 1.61
C GLN A 142 3.11 16.84 2.95
N LEU A 143 3.07 15.59 3.39
CA LEU A 143 2.49 15.16 4.66
C LEU A 143 3.61 14.90 5.68
N TYR A 144 3.38 15.27 6.93
CA TYR A 144 4.35 15.17 8.01
C TYR A 144 3.76 14.54 9.27
N VAL A 145 4.64 13.99 10.11
CA VAL A 145 4.33 13.55 11.47
C VAL A 145 5.26 14.19 12.48
N SER A 146 4.72 14.50 13.65
CA SER A 146 5.49 14.90 14.84
C SER A 146 5.10 14.03 16.03
N THR A 147 6.08 13.67 16.83
CA THR A 147 5.92 12.87 18.06
C THR A 147 7.06 13.18 19.02
N HIS A 148 6.84 12.96 20.32
CA HIS A 148 7.89 12.99 21.31
C HIS A 148 7.66 11.92 22.38
N ASP A 149 8.74 11.52 23.06
CA ASP A 149 8.70 10.66 24.24
C ASP A 149 9.43 11.36 25.40
N PRO A 150 8.71 11.97 26.36
CA PRO A 150 9.35 12.68 27.47
C PRO A 150 10.15 11.74 28.40
N ALA A 151 9.90 10.42 28.36
CA ALA A 151 10.68 9.44 29.11
C ALA A 151 11.97 9.02 28.38
N ASN A 152 12.20 9.50 27.16
CA ASN A 152 13.33 9.13 26.30
C ASN A 152 13.45 7.61 26.08
N ALA A 153 12.34 6.89 26.20
CA ALA A 153 12.30 5.44 26.11
C ALA A 153 12.24 4.97 24.65
N THR A 154 11.86 5.81 23.69
CA THR A 154 11.55 5.43 22.30
C THR A 154 12.46 6.14 21.30
N ARG A 155 13.73 5.77 21.23
CA ARG A 155 14.69 6.44 20.32
C ARG A 155 14.57 6.05 18.84
N TYR A 156 13.71 5.09 18.51
CA TYR A 156 13.53 4.55 17.17
C TYR A 156 12.05 4.38 16.84
N TYR A 157 11.66 4.91 15.68
CA TYR A 157 10.27 4.99 15.24
C TYR A 157 10.12 4.40 13.85
N ARG A 158 8.99 3.74 13.64
CA ARG A 158 8.50 3.38 12.31
C ARG A 158 7.07 3.82 12.14
N TRP A 159 6.76 4.35 10.96
CA TRP A 159 5.40 4.74 10.61
C TRP A 159 4.84 3.88 9.49
N LYS A 160 3.55 3.60 9.58
CA LYS A 160 2.72 3.08 8.49
C LYS A 160 1.66 4.13 8.18
N ALA A 161 1.35 4.28 6.90
CA ALA A 161 0.36 5.22 6.42
C ALA A 161 -0.74 4.48 5.68
N GLN A 162 -2.00 4.83 5.97
CA GLN A 162 -3.16 4.41 5.20
C GLN A 162 -3.86 5.66 4.65
N GLU A 163 -3.93 5.74 3.35
CA GLU A 163 -4.60 6.81 2.62
C GLU A 163 -6.03 6.39 2.30
N THR A 164 -6.97 7.32 2.42
CA THR A 164 -8.32 7.16 1.89
C THR A 164 -8.73 8.44 1.19
N TRP A 165 -9.27 8.37 -0.01
CA TRP A 165 -9.72 9.55 -0.76
C TRP A 165 -11.10 9.35 -1.36
N GLN A 166 -11.85 10.45 -1.40
CA GLN A 166 -13.12 10.54 -2.11
C GLN A 166 -12.88 10.98 -3.55
N TYR A 167 -13.59 10.35 -4.49
CA TYR A 167 -13.55 10.71 -5.90
C TYR A 167 -14.91 10.49 -6.54
N ASN A 168 -15.10 11.10 -7.72
CA ASN A 168 -16.28 10.90 -8.54
C ASN A 168 -15.90 10.27 -9.88
N SER A 169 -16.80 9.47 -10.46
CA SER A 169 -16.68 9.02 -11.85
C SER A 169 -16.72 10.22 -12.82
N ALA A 170 -16.40 9.98 -14.10
CA ALA A 170 -16.36 11.04 -15.11
C ALA A 170 -17.74 11.63 -15.35
N PHE A 171 -18.74 10.76 -15.46
CA PHE A 171 -20.12 11.13 -15.76
C PHE A 171 -21.08 10.58 -14.72
N ARG A 172 -22.01 11.43 -14.28
CA ARG A 172 -23.10 11.03 -13.41
C ARG A 172 -24.12 10.21 -14.19
N SER A 173 -24.63 9.16 -13.56
CA SER A 173 -25.73 8.35 -14.10
C SER A 173 -26.99 8.60 -13.31
N ASP A 174 -27.90 9.37 -13.91
CA ASP A 174 -29.22 9.66 -13.36
C ASP A 174 -30.26 8.62 -13.81
N TYR A 175 -29.90 7.75 -14.78
CA TYR A 175 -30.77 6.69 -15.31
C TYR A 175 -30.11 5.31 -15.26
N GLU A 176 -30.95 4.28 -15.19
CA GLU A 176 -30.58 2.89 -15.38
C GLU A 176 -31.57 2.19 -16.31
N TYR A 177 -31.09 1.19 -17.05
CA TYR A 177 -31.93 0.38 -17.92
C TYR A 177 -32.09 -1.00 -17.31
N VAL A 178 -33.30 -1.36 -16.88
CA VAL A 178 -33.58 -2.64 -16.22
C VAL A 178 -34.92 -3.17 -16.67
N ASN A 179 -34.97 -4.49 -16.93
CA ASN A 179 -36.17 -5.21 -17.35
C ASN A 179 -36.87 -4.58 -18.58
N GLY A 180 -36.09 -4.06 -19.52
CA GLY A 180 -36.62 -3.48 -20.75
C GLY A 180 -37.01 -2.00 -20.67
N ALA A 181 -36.81 -1.34 -19.52
CA ALA A 181 -37.27 0.03 -19.30
C ALA A 181 -36.17 0.94 -18.74
N MET A 182 -36.18 2.19 -19.21
CA MET A 182 -35.39 3.28 -18.63
C MET A 182 -36.08 3.82 -17.39
N ARG A 183 -35.33 3.97 -16.30
CA ARG A 183 -35.84 4.46 -15.02
C ARG A 183 -34.78 5.31 -14.29
N PRO A 184 -35.18 6.22 -13.40
CA PRO A 184 -34.23 6.97 -12.59
C PRO A 184 -33.37 6.02 -11.76
N ARG A 185 -32.06 6.28 -11.71
CA ARG A 185 -31.12 5.51 -10.91
C ARG A 185 -31.23 5.93 -9.45
N VAL A 186 -31.40 4.96 -8.56
CA VAL A 186 -31.40 5.19 -7.10
C VAL A 186 -30.03 4.92 -6.48
N GLU A 187 -29.29 3.95 -7.02
CA GLU A 187 -27.97 3.60 -6.52
C GLU A 187 -26.91 4.66 -6.87
N ASN A 188 -26.16 5.13 -5.87
CA ASN A 188 -25.03 6.01 -6.12
C ASN A 188 -23.83 5.22 -6.67
N ILE A 189 -23.56 5.42 -7.96
CA ILE A 189 -22.37 4.91 -8.66
C ILE A 189 -21.43 6.05 -9.09
N PHE A 190 -21.73 7.28 -8.67
CA PHE A 190 -20.97 8.47 -9.03
C PHE A 190 -19.89 8.81 -8.00
N THR A 191 -20.21 8.75 -6.70
CA THR A 191 -19.27 9.09 -5.62
C THR A 191 -18.77 7.84 -4.91
N CYS A 192 -17.45 7.67 -4.84
CA CYS A 192 -16.80 6.54 -4.21
C CYS A 192 -15.61 6.96 -3.34
N TRP A 193 -15.14 6.00 -2.54
CA TRP A 193 -13.92 6.06 -1.77
C TRP A 193 -12.99 4.92 -2.16
N SER A 194 -11.69 5.19 -2.13
CA SER A 194 -10.67 4.18 -2.27
C SER A 194 -9.65 4.33 -1.15
N THR A 195 -9.11 3.20 -0.71
CA THR A 195 -8.16 3.11 0.41
C THR A 195 -6.94 2.35 -0.04
N ALA A 196 -5.76 2.88 0.26
CA ALA A 196 -4.48 2.23 0.00
C ALA A 196 -3.57 2.35 1.22
N ASN A 197 -2.79 1.30 1.48
CA ASN A 197 -1.71 1.35 2.47
C ASN A 197 -0.42 1.74 1.75
N SER A 198 0.40 2.56 2.38
CA SER A 198 1.75 2.86 1.91
C SER A 198 2.62 1.61 1.90
N THR A 199 3.38 1.43 0.82
CA THR A 199 4.41 0.39 0.71
C THR A 199 5.79 0.89 1.14
N SER A 200 5.98 2.21 1.22
CA SER A 200 7.25 2.80 1.64
C SER A 200 7.54 2.56 3.11
N ILE A 201 8.79 2.24 3.43
CA ILE A 201 9.32 2.10 4.78
C ILE A 201 9.64 3.51 5.29
N MET A 202 8.96 3.94 6.36
CA MET A 202 9.13 5.28 6.95
C MET A 202 9.73 5.13 8.34
N LEU A 203 10.96 5.62 8.52
CA LEU A 203 11.76 5.44 9.72
C LEU A 203 12.19 6.77 10.31
N GLY A 204 12.31 6.84 11.64
CA GLY A 204 12.83 7.99 12.36
C GLY A 204 13.66 7.56 13.56
N ASN A 205 14.69 8.34 13.87
CA ASN A 205 15.53 8.11 15.04
C ASN A 205 15.83 9.43 15.74
N THR A 206 15.93 9.37 17.07
CA THR A 206 16.26 10.52 17.94
C THR A 206 17.48 10.22 18.81
N GLN A 207 18.22 9.14 18.52
CA GLN A 207 19.39 8.71 19.30
C GLN A 207 20.49 9.79 19.38
N LYS A 208 20.63 10.61 18.34
CA LYS A 208 21.61 11.71 18.28
C LYS A 208 21.08 13.04 18.84
N LEU A 209 19.84 13.06 19.35
CA LEU A 209 19.21 14.24 19.92
C LEU A 209 19.17 14.12 21.44
N SER A 210 19.37 15.24 22.15
CA SER A 210 19.19 15.30 23.61
C SER A 210 17.79 14.82 24.00
N ASP A 211 16.81 15.42 23.34
CA ASP A 211 15.39 15.18 23.56
C ASP A 211 14.86 14.20 22.52
N ASP A 212 14.04 13.26 22.97
CA ASP A 212 13.36 12.31 22.10
C ASP A 212 12.17 12.98 21.42
N VAL A 213 12.48 13.83 20.44
CA VAL A 213 11.53 14.62 19.67
C VAL A 213 11.76 14.42 18.18
N VAL A 214 10.72 13.99 17.49
CA VAL A 214 10.64 13.99 16.03
C VAL A 214 9.69 15.12 15.64
N ALA A 215 10.21 16.15 14.96
CA ALA A 215 9.42 17.28 14.49
C ALA A 215 9.31 17.27 12.96
N ASN A 216 8.07 17.28 12.45
CA ASN A 216 7.76 17.38 11.02
C ASN A 216 8.56 16.39 10.14
N ALA A 217 8.63 15.12 10.53
CA ALA A 217 9.24 14.09 9.70
C ALA A 217 8.37 13.87 8.44
N PRO A 218 8.94 13.91 7.23
CA PRO A 218 8.18 13.73 6.00
C PRO A 218 7.71 12.27 5.87
N LEU A 219 6.42 12.08 5.58
CA LEU A 219 5.83 10.75 5.38
C LEU A 219 5.54 10.47 3.90
N HIS A 220 4.75 11.32 3.27
CA HIS A 220 4.25 11.05 1.93
C HIS A 220 4.06 12.36 1.15
N LEU A 221 4.43 12.33 -0.13
CA LEU A 221 4.25 13.45 -1.05
C LEU A 221 3.15 13.09 -2.05
N LEU A 222 2.05 13.83 -2.02
CA LEU A 222 1.04 13.77 -3.06
C LEU A 222 1.45 14.73 -4.18
N PRO A 223 1.65 14.27 -5.43
CA PRO A 223 2.00 15.15 -6.53
C PRO A 223 0.98 16.28 -6.72
N ARG A 224 1.41 17.41 -7.27
CA ARG A 224 0.57 18.60 -7.48
C ARG A 224 -0.76 18.33 -8.19
N ASN A 225 -0.78 17.41 -9.15
CA ASN A 225 -1.97 17.01 -9.91
C ASN A 225 -2.65 15.75 -9.37
N SER A 226 -2.33 15.29 -8.16
CA SER A 226 -2.87 14.04 -7.60
C SER A 226 -4.40 14.04 -7.57
N TYR A 227 -5.02 13.06 -8.23
CA TYR A 227 -6.48 12.89 -8.23
C TYR A 227 -7.06 12.63 -6.83
N LYS A 228 -6.24 12.14 -5.89
CA LYS A 228 -6.62 11.90 -4.49
C LYS A 228 -7.00 13.19 -3.76
N LEU A 229 -6.51 14.35 -4.21
CA LEU A 229 -6.75 15.67 -3.62
C LEU A 229 -7.96 16.40 -4.24
N ARG A 230 -8.63 15.79 -5.22
CA ARG A 230 -9.68 16.47 -6.01
C ARG A 230 -10.92 16.83 -5.20
N VAL A 231 -11.31 15.99 -4.24
CA VAL A 231 -12.51 16.19 -3.41
C VAL A 231 -12.12 16.29 -1.94
N LYS A 232 -11.71 15.17 -1.34
CA LYS A 232 -11.31 15.10 0.05
C LYS A 232 -10.40 13.90 0.27
N TYR A 233 -9.38 14.11 1.08
CA TYR A 233 -8.32 13.16 1.38
C TYR A 233 -8.22 12.92 2.89
N SER A 234 -7.84 11.71 3.28
CA SER A 234 -7.52 11.34 4.66
C SER A 234 -6.24 10.53 4.71
N LEU A 235 -5.44 10.79 5.74
CA LEU A 235 -4.27 9.98 6.11
C LEU A 235 -4.46 9.47 7.54
N LEU A 236 -4.37 8.15 7.73
CA LEU A 236 -4.17 7.52 9.04
C LEU A 236 -2.71 7.14 9.17
N VAL A 237 -2.03 7.74 10.14
CA VAL A 237 -0.66 7.37 10.50
C VAL A 237 -0.73 6.43 11.69
N GLN A 238 -0.03 5.30 11.59
CA GLN A 238 0.20 4.36 12.67
C GLN A 238 1.69 4.41 13.03
N GLN A 239 1.99 4.62 14.30
CA GLN A 239 3.34 4.75 14.83
C GLN A 239 3.68 3.53 15.69
N LEU A 240 4.87 3.01 15.46
CA LEU A 240 5.45 1.88 16.17
C LEU A 240 6.77 2.31 16.82
N ALA A 241 6.98 1.90 18.07
CA ALA A 241 8.26 2.04 18.75
C ALA A 241 9.12 0.81 18.46
N GLN A 242 10.40 1.01 18.15
CA GLN A 242 11.31 -0.07 17.78
C GLN A 242 12.46 -0.21 18.76
N THR A 243 13.04 -1.41 18.81
CA THR A 243 14.39 -1.59 19.38
C THR A 243 15.44 -1.16 18.35
N ALA A 244 16.70 -1.02 18.79
CA ALA A 244 17.79 -0.67 17.88
C ALA A 244 17.99 -1.73 16.79
N GLU A 245 17.84 -3.01 17.17
CA GLU A 245 17.99 -4.16 16.28
C GLU A 245 16.87 -4.23 15.25
N GLU A 246 15.61 -4.00 15.68
CA GLU A 246 14.48 -3.92 14.75
C GLU A 246 14.68 -2.75 13.77
N TYR A 247 15.07 -1.57 14.25
CA TYR A 247 15.31 -0.41 13.40
C TYR A 247 16.40 -0.69 12.36
N ALA A 248 17.52 -1.29 12.75
CA ALA A 248 18.61 -1.65 11.86
C ALA A 248 18.16 -2.62 10.76
N TYR A 249 17.31 -3.60 11.08
CA TYR A 249 16.70 -4.50 10.10
C TYR A 249 15.87 -3.72 9.07
N TRP A 250 14.97 -2.83 9.52
CA TRP A 250 14.13 -2.06 8.60
C TRP A 250 14.92 -1.05 7.77
N GLU A 251 15.98 -0.46 8.33
CA GLU A 251 16.86 0.44 7.60
C GLU A 251 17.61 -0.31 6.49
N MET A 252 18.11 -1.52 6.78
CA MET A 252 18.75 -2.37 5.78
C MET A 252 17.76 -2.81 4.69
N LEU A 253 16.54 -3.20 5.09
CA LEU A 253 15.49 -3.55 4.13
C LEU A 253 15.14 -2.35 3.23
N GLN A 254 14.96 -1.16 3.81
CA GLN A 254 14.70 0.08 3.06
C GLN A 254 15.81 0.36 2.04
N LYS A 255 17.08 0.29 2.46
CA LYS A 255 18.24 0.48 1.57
C LYS A 255 18.26 -0.54 0.43
N ASN A 256 17.85 -1.78 0.69
CA ASN A 256 17.82 -2.83 -0.32
C ASN A 256 16.63 -2.73 -1.29
N THR A 257 15.47 -2.24 -0.84
CA THR A 257 14.22 -2.27 -1.66
C THR A 257 13.84 -0.94 -2.27
N GLU A 258 14.31 0.18 -1.72
CA GLU A 258 13.92 1.53 -2.16
C GLU A 258 15.07 2.28 -2.85
N SER A 259 16.26 1.68 -2.96
CA SER A 259 17.32 2.23 -3.81
C SER A 259 16.94 2.11 -5.28
N LEU A 260 17.07 3.21 -6.04
CA LEU A 260 16.59 3.33 -7.42
C LEU A 260 17.42 2.51 -8.43
N GLY A 261 18.46 1.80 -7.99
CA GLY A 261 19.23 0.86 -8.80
C GLY A 261 20.20 1.56 -9.75
N THR A 262 21.02 2.50 -9.25
CA THR A 262 22.11 3.10 -10.03
C THR A 262 23.33 2.17 -10.10
N LEU A 263 24.21 2.38 -11.09
CA LEU A 263 25.47 1.62 -11.22
C LEU A 263 26.38 1.72 -9.98
N PHE A 264 26.18 2.75 -9.17
CA PHE A 264 26.97 3.02 -7.96
C PHE A 264 26.21 2.69 -6.67
N ASP A 265 25.01 2.11 -6.78
CA ASP A 265 24.27 1.68 -5.60
C ASP A 265 25.01 0.50 -4.95
N PRO A 266 25.10 0.47 -3.61
CA PRO A 266 25.69 -0.67 -2.92
C PRO A 266 24.93 -1.95 -3.28
N LEU A 267 25.67 -3.04 -3.47
CA LEU A 267 25.06 -4.34 -3.72
C LEU A 267 24.14 -4.71 -2.54
N PRO A 268 22.95 -5.29 -2.81
CA PRO A 268 22.03 -5.69 -1.75
C PRO A 268 22.73 -6.60 -0.74
N THR A 269 22.70 -6.24 0.53
CA THR A 269 23.25 -7.08 1.60
C THR A 269 22.24 -8.17 1.97
N GLN A 270 22.74 -9.34 2.36
CA GLN A 270 21.86 -10.41 2.85
C GLN A 270 21.13 -9.93 4.11
N LEU A 271 19.80 -9.86 4.03
CA LEU A 271 18.95 -9.46 5.14
C LEU A 271 18.66 -10.67 6.02
N THR A 272 19.33 -10.77 7.16
CA THR A 272 19.01 -11.75 8.20
C THR A 272 18.11 -11.12 9.25
N GLY A 273 16.94 -11.72 9.47
CA GLY A 273 16.02 -11.31 10.52
C GLY A 273 16.37 -11.88 11.89
N ASN A 274 15.42 -11.82 12.83
CA ASN A 274 15.55 -12.41 14.18
C ASN A 274 14.77 -13.72 14.34
N VAL A 275 14.33 -14.34 13.24
CA VAL A 275 13.62 -15.62 13.26
C VAL A 275 14.58 -16.72 12.83
N HIS A 276 14.60 -17.82 13.57
CA HIS A 276 15.52 -18.93 13.38
C HIS A 276 14.78 -20.26 13.30
N CYS A 277 15.27 -21.16 12.46
CA CYS A 277 14.84 -22.56 12.47
C CYS A 277 15.49 -23.26 13.67
N LEU A 278 14.68 -23.94 14.47
CA LEU A 278 15.13 -24.66 15.66
C LEU A 278 15.65 -26.06 15.32
N ASP A 279 15.34 -26.56 14.13
CA ASP A 279 15.74 -27.89 13.66
C ASP A 279 16.99 -27.85 12.77
N ASP A 280 17.35 -26.69 12.20
CA ASP A 280 18.51 -26.49 11.35
C ASP A 280 19.03 -25.05 11.43
N ALA A 281 20.18 -24.85 12.11
CA ALA A 281 20.78 -23.52 12.28
C ALA A 281 21.30 -22.90 10.96
N GLY A 282 21.48 -23.69 9.91
CA GLY A 282 21.88 -23.21 8.59
C GLY A 282 20.72 -22.76 7.71
N GLU A 283 19.47 -23.04 8.10
CA GLU A 283 18.28 -22.65 7.35
C GLU A 283 18.01 -21.15 7.50
N LEU A 284 18.06 -20.41 6.38
CA LEU A 284 17.73 -18.99 6.34
C LEU A 284 16.22 -18.78 6.51
N VAL A 285 15.87 -17.78 7.32
CA VAL A 285 14.50 -17.28 7.50
C VAL A 285 14.52 -15.77 7.30
N LEU A 286 13.51 -15.26 6.60
CA LEU A 286 13.37 -13.83 6.30
C LEU A 286 12.29 -13.23 7.19
N GLY A 287 12.51 -12.01 7.68
CA GLY A 287 11.54 -11.31 8.53
C GLY A 287 12.06 -11.01 9.92
N TYR A 288 11.58 -9.91 10.50
CA TYR A 288 11.89 -9.52 11.87
C TYR A 288 10.60 -9.35 12.66
N VAL A 289 10.53 -9.97 13.84
CA VAL A 289 9.39 -9.89 14.75
C VAL A 289 9.78 -9.06 15.98
N GLY A 290 9.26 -7.83 16.03
CA GLY A 290 9.29 -6.98 17.22
C GLY A 290 8.05 -7.15 18.09
N ALA A 291 8.08 -6.57 19.30
CA ALA A 291 6.92 -6.48 20.19
C ALA A 291 6.66 -5.01 20.55
N THR A 292 5.53 -4.47 20.10
CA THR A 292 5.23 -3.04 20.31
C THR A 292 3.74 -2.73 20.39
N SER A 293 3.38 -1.64 21.07
CA SER A 293 2.05 -1.04 20.94
C SER A 293 1.98 -0.14 19.71
N VAL A 294 0.76 0.15 19.24
CA VAL A 294 0.54 1.06 18.11
C VAL A 294 -0.24 2.28 18.60
N THR A 295 0.28 3.46 18.31
CA THR A 295 -0.49 4.72 18.42
C THR A 295 -0.88 5.18 17.02
N GLN A 296 -2.03 5.83 16.88
CA GLN A 296 -2.53 6.24 15.57
C GLN A 296 -3.21 7.59 15.60
N LYS A 297 -3.07 8.34 14.51
CA LYS A 297 -3.68 9.66 14.35
C LYS A 297 -4.14 9.85 12.91
N ARG A 298 -5.36 10.36 12.75
CA ARG A 298 -5.98 10.62 11.45
C ARG A 298 -6.10 12.10 11.20
N MET A 299 -5.81 12.52 9.97
CA MET A 299 -6.09 13.86 9.48
C MET A 299 -6.92 13.83 8.18
N PHE A 300 -7.45 15.00 7.81
CA PHE A 300 -8.18 15.21 6.57
C PHE A 300 -7.66 16.45 5.86
N ILE A 301 -7.73 16.44 4.53
CA ILE A 301 -7.50 17.59 3.66
C ILE A 301 -8.72 17.70 2.76
N ASP A 302 -9.45 18.80 2.89
CA ASP A 302 -10.56 19.13 2.01
C ASP A 302 -10.05 19.95 0.80
N ARG A 303 -10.66 19.77 -0.37
CA ARG A 303 -10.32 20.56 -1.57
C ARG A 303 -10.37 22.07 -1.31
N SER A 304 -11.27 22.53 -0.44
CA SER A 304 -11.40 23.94 -0.05
C SER A 304 -10.16 24.51 0.67
N GLN A 305 -9.33 23.66 1.28
CA GLN A 305 -8.12 24.07 1.99
C GLN A 305 -6.89 24.19 1.06
N LEU A 306 -7.01 23.73 -0.19
CA LEU A 306 -5.91 23.70 -1.16
C LEU A 306 -5.96 24.91 -2.10
N PRO A 307 -4.80 25.34 -2.67
CA PRO A 307 -4.73 26.53 -3.50
C PRO A 307 -5.79 26.54 -4.62
N LEU A 308 -6.50 27.66 -4.73
CA LEU A 308 -7.45 27.90 -5.80
C LEU A 308 -6.75 27.85 -7.16
N GLY A 309 -7.46 27.40 -8.20
CA GLY A 309 -6.91 27.27 -9.55
C GLY A 309 -6.01 26.04 -9.79
N THR A 310 -5.64 25.28 -8.75
CA THR A 310 -4.93 24.00 -8.94
C THR A 310 -5.82 23.01 -9.70
N LYS A 311 -5.31 22.53 -10.84
CA LYS A 311 -5.93 21.49 -11.65
C LYS A 311 -5.43 20.12 -11.17
N TYR A 312 -6.32 19.37 -10.54
CA TYR A 312 -6.09 17.98 -10.17
C TYR A 312 -6.54 17.08 -11.31
N ALA A 313 -5.82 15.98 -11.50
CA ALA A 313 -6.25 14.87 -12.34
C ALA A 313 -7.63 14.37 -11.86
N THR A 314 -8.43 13.90 -12.80
CA THR A 314 -9.70 13.25 -12.53
C THR A 314 -9.51 11.75 -12.32
N GLY A 315 -8.45 11.18 -12.89
CA GLY A 315 -8.26 9.74 -13.09
C GLY A 315 -9.10 9.20 -14.25
N TYR A 316 -9.92 10.03 -14.88
CA TYR A 316 -10.83 9.69 -15.98
C TYR A 316 -10.55 10.56 -17.20
N GLU A 317 -9.29 10.90 -17.43
CA GLU A 317 -8.85 11.76 -18.53
C GLU A 317 -9.24 11.19 -19.90
N ASP A 318 -9.30 9.86 -20.03
CA ASP A 318 -9.72 9.16 -21.25
C ASP A 318 -11.25 9.13 -21.44
N CYS A 319 -12.02 9.54 -20.44
CA CYS A 319 -13.49 9.60 -20.49
C CYS A 319 -13.97 10.94 -21.05
N ILE A 320 -13.79 11.11 -22.35
CA ILE A 320 -13.96 12.42 -23.01
C ILE A 320 -15.36 12.59 -23.63
N TYR A 321 -16.02 11.50 -24.01
CA TYR A 321 -17.26 11.56 -24.80
C TYR A 321 -18.39 10.74 -24.19
N GLN A 322 -19.61 11.25 -24.36
CA GLN A 322 -20.84 10.49 -24.18
C GLN A 322 -21.51 10.36 -25.54
N ASP A 323 -21.97 9.16 -25.88
CA ASP A 323 -22.72 8.93 -27.11
C ASP A 323 -24.19 9.32 -26.92
N THR A 324 -24.85 9.74 -27.99
CA THR A 324 -26.25 10.16 -27.99
C THR A 324 -27.12 9.07 -28.59
N ILE A 325 -27.93 8.43 -27.75
CA ILE A 325 -28.75 7.27 -28.11
C ILE A 325 -30.21 7.71 -28.35
N PRO A 326 -30.72 7.62 -29.59
CA PRO A 326 -32.13 7.88 -29.87
C PRO A 326 -33.06 6.87 -29.19
N LEU A 327 -34.27 7.28 -28.82
CA LEU A 327 -35.25 6.40 -28.15
C LEU A 327 -35.44 5.04 -28.83
N ARG A 328 -35.45 4.99 -30.18
CA ARG A 328 -35.63 3.75 -30.94
C ARG A 328 -34.52 2.72 -30.73
N LEU A 329 -33.33 3.14 -30.30
CA LEU A 329 -32.16 2.28 -30.09
C LEU A 329 -31.92 1.95 -28.60
N VAL A 330 -32.72 2.50 -27.68
CA VAL A 330 -32.55 2.29 -26.22
C VAL A 330 -32.49 0.81 -25.88
N ASN A 331 -33.42 0.01 -26.42
CA ASN A 331 -33.48 -1.41 -26.12
C ASN A 331 -32.26 -2.17 -26.68
N ASP A 332 -31.78 -1.81 -27.86
CA ASP A 332 -30.66 -2.52 -28.49
C ASP A 332 -29.32 -2.16 -27.82
N VAL A 333 -29.15 -0.90 -27.44
CA VAL A 333 -27.90 -0.37 -26.88
C VAL A 333 -27.74 -0.73 -25.41
N PHE A 334 -28.77 -0.49 -24.58
CA PHE A 334 -28.66 -0.60 -23.12
C PHE A 334 -28.96 -2.01 -22.58
N ARG A 335 -29.41 -2.95 -23.42
CA ARG A 335 -29.36 -4.39 -23.09
C ARG A 335 -27.93 -4.89 -22.93
N ASN A 336 -26.98 -4.26 -23.61
CA ASN A 336 -25.56 -4.57 -23.46
C ASN A 336 -24.99 -3.77 -22.27
N PRO A 337 -24.46 -4.44 -21.22
CA PRO A 337 -23.93 -3.77 -20.04
C PRO A 337 -22.64 -2.94 -20.31
N VAL A 338 -22.09 -2.99 -21.51
CA VAL A 338 -20.97 -2.13 -21.95
C VAL A 338 -21.42 -0.67 -22.17
N ASN A 339 -22.72 -0.40 -22.26
CA ASN A 339 -23.27 0.95 -22.37
C ASN A 339 -24.08 1.28 -21.11
N VAL A 340 -23.67 2.30 -20.37
CA VAL A 340 -24.41 2.78 -19.19
C VAL A 340 -25.14 4.07 -19.57
N PRO A 341 -26.46 4.13 -19.34
CA PRO A 341 -27.20 5.38 -19.53
C PRO A 341 -26.83 6.39 -18.46
N THR A 342 -26.78 7.66 -18.84
CA THR A 342 -26.31 8.74 -17.96
C THR A 342 -27.36 9.81 -17.74
N TYR A 343 -27.67 10.59 -18.78
CA TYR A 343 -28.60 11.71 -18.73
C TYR A 343 -29.61 11.63 -19.88
N ALA A 344 -30.75 12.31 -19.75
CA ALA A 344 -31.77 12.38 -20.80
C ALA A 344 -31.81 13.79 -21.42
N LEU A 345 -31.71 13.87 -22.74
CA LEU A 345 -31.94 15.12 -23.48
C LEU A 345 -33.44 15.23 -23.77
N LEU A 346 -34.06 16.32 -23.31
CA LEU A 346 -35.52 16.51 -23.36
C LEU A 346 -35.92 17.48 -24.49
N ASP A 347 -37.14 17.34 -25.01
CA ASP A 347 -37.78 18.32 -25.89
C ASP A 347 -38.37 19.51 -25.12
N GLY A 348 -39.00 20.44 -25.83
CA GLY A 348 -39.70 21.59 -25.25
C GLY A 348 -40.90 21.25 -24.36
N ASN A 349 -41.35 19.99 -24.36
CA ASN A 349 -42.43 19.46 -23.53
C ASN A 349 -41.90 18.57 -22.38
N PHE A 350 -40.59 18.58 -22.12
CA PHE A 350 -39.92 17.76 -21.10
C PHE A 350 -39.98 16.25 -21.35
N ASN A 351 -40.24 15.82 -22.58
CA ASN A 351 -40.17 14.41 -22.94
C ASN A 351 -38.75 14.03 -23.36
N PRO A 352 -38.22 12.87 -22.95
CA PRO A 352 -36.91 12.42 -23.40
C PRO A 352 -36.92 12.16 -24.91
N VAL A 353 -35.94 12.71 -25.62
CA VAL A 353 -35.72 12.50 -27.07
C VAL A 353 -34.49 11.64 -27.31
N PHE A 354 -33.47 11.80 -26.46
CA PHE A 354 -32.25 10.99 -26.48
C PHE A 354 -31.81 10.67 -25.05
N TYR A 355 -31.03 9.61 -24.93
CA TYR A 355 -30.24 9.33 -23.73
C TYR A 355 -28.76 9.42 -24.05
N LEU A 356 -28.00 10.02 -23.15
CA LEU A 356 -26.55 9.98 -23.19
C LEU A 356 -26.05 8.64 -22.64
N SER A 357 -25.01 8.09 -23.24
CA SER A 357 -24.37 6.86 -22.80
C SER A 357 -22.86 6.97 -22.72
N SER A 358 -22.26 6.22 -21.81
CA SER A 358 -20.81 6.04 -21.74
C SER A 358 -20.48 4.65 -21.20
N SER A 359 -19.22 4.24 -21.30
CA SER A 359 -18.74 2.98 -20.76
C SER A 359 -18.91 2.90 -19.23
N PRO A 360 -19.06 1.69 -18.66
CA PRO A 360 -19.07 1.47 -17.23
C PRO A 360 -17.86 2.06 -16.50
N ASP A 361 -16.66 2.01 -17.11
CA ASP A 361 -15.45 2.54 -16.50
C ASP A 361 -15.51 4.05 -16.29
N CYS A 362 -16.23 4.79 -17.15
CA CYS A 362 -16.38 6.24 -17.03
C CYS A 362 -17.55 6.68 -16.14
N VAL A 363 -18.49 5.79 -15.87
CA VAL A 363 -19.76 6.11 -15.19
C VAL A 363 -19.83 5.52 -13.79
N ASP A 364 -19.24 4.34 -13.57
CA ASP A 364 -19.33 3.59 -12.32
C ASP A 364 -18.02 3.66 -11.53
N CYS A 365 -17.99 4.51 -10.51
CA CYS A 365 -16.83 4.70 -9.65
C CYS A 365 -16.45 3.44 -8.85
N ARG A 366 -17.38 2.49 -8.67
CA ARG A 366 -17.18 1.26 -7.87
C ARG A 366 -16.20 0.29 -8.53
N ARG A 367 -15.88 0.51 -9.81
CA ARG A 367 -14.82 -0.24 -10.49
C ARG A 367 -13.42 0.04 -9.95
N ARG A 368 -13.24 1.13 -9.19
CA ARG A 368 -11.94 1.57 -8.64
C ARG A 368 -11.94 1.71 -7.11
N GLY A 369 -13.04 1.36 -6.46
CA GLY A 369 -13.26 1.61 -5.04
C GLY A 369 -14.66 1.22 -4.63
N THR A 370 -15.20 1.85 -3.59
CA THR A 370 -16.51 1.50 -3.04
C THR A 370 -17.40 2.73 -2.89
N ASN A 371 -18.70 2.58 -3.12
CA ASN A 371 -19.69 3.60 -2.82
C ASN A 371 -20.13 3.57 -1.35
N VAL A 372 -19.55 2.68 -0.53
CA VAL A 372 -19.75 2.64 0.92
C VAL A 372 -18.85 3.69 1.58
N LYS A 373 -19.46 4.75 2.12
CA LYS A 373 -18.76 5.80 2.87
C LYS A 373 -18.04 5.19 4.09
N PRO A 374 -16.73 5.37 4.26
CA PRO A 374 -16.02 4.89 5.44
C PRO A 374 -16.58 5.50 6.72
N SER A 375 -16.67 4.72 7.81
CA SER A 375 -17.28 5.15 9.08
C SER A 375 -16.56 6.33 9.75
N PHE A 376 -15.26 6.48 9.51
CA PHE A 376 -14.48 7.62 10.00
C PHE A 376 -14.58 8.86 9.10
N TRP A 377 -15.22 8.77 7.93
CA TRP A 377 -15.31 9.87 6.99
C TRP A 377 -16.35 10.89 7.47
N PRO A 378 -15.99 12.18 7.61
CA PRO A 378 -16.89 13.21 8.13
C PRO A 378 -18.11 13.44 7.23
#